data_AF-A0A2I0VXU3-F1
#
_entry.id   AF-A0A2I0VXU3-F1
#
_cell.length_a   1.000
_cell.length_b   1.000
_cell.length_c   1.000
_cell.angle_alpha   90.00
_cell.angle_beta   90.00
_cell.angle_gamma   90.00
#
_symmetry.space_group_name_H-M   'P 1'
#
loop_
_entity.id
_entity.type
_entity.pdbx_description
1 polymer ?
#
loop_
_entity_poly.entity_id
_entity_poly.type
_entity_poly.pdbx_seq_one_letter_code
_entity_poly.pdbx_strand_id
1 'polypeptide(L)'
;MLAWVQCTDCLISITGDLWFPEIRFITFSAKDIDIAEWKGDVLAVAVSEKDMSKGSDSKFENLILKMLDDKLGGLLSESSTEEDFKGKSGQSTVLRLHGLGFKRLSLVGFGPYSPSSATTAYKSIGETVAAVAKAAQASNAAIVLASKPSEDFKVYAASAIASGTVLGLYEDNRFKSESKKALLKSVDIIGLGSGAEIDEKLKYANNICSGVIFGKELVNAPANVLTPGVLAEEASKIALSYGDVFTAKIFDAEQCKEMKMGSYLAVAAASSNPPHFIHLCYKPPDGNVKIKLAIVGKGLTFDSGGYNIKAGPGSSIELMKFDMGGSAATFGAAKAIGQIKPPGVEVHFIVAACENMISGTGMRPGDIVTASNGKTIEVGFLL
;
A
#
# COMPACT_ATOMS: atom_id res chain seq x y z
N MET A 1 -2.58 -7.20 -46.24
CA MET A 1 -1.41 -6.37 -45.86
C MET A 1 -1.63 -5.88 -44.43
N LEU A 2 -1.47 -6.77 -43.46
CA LEU A 2 -1.54 -6.49 -42.02
C LEU A 2 -0.18 -6.94 -41.49
N ALA A 3 0.67 -5.96 -41.18
CA ALA A 3 2.05 -6.20 -40.81
C ALA A 3 2.10 -6.84 -39.42
N TRP A 4 2.39 -8.14 -39.40
CA TRP A 4 2.98 -8.80 -38.25
C TRP A 4 4.42 -8.31 -38.13
N VAL A 5 4.68 -7.42 -37.17
CA VAL A 5 6.06 -7.18 -36.72
C VAL A 5 6.40 -8.32 -35.77
N GLN A 6 6.94 -9.40 -36.34
CA GLN A 6 7.73 -10.37 -35.59
C GLN A 6 9.00 -9.65 -35.11
N CYS A 7 8.98 -9.18 -33.86
CA CYS A 7 10.18 -8.81 -33.14
C CYS A 7 10.71 -10.09 -32.47
N THR A 8 11.52 -10.86 -33.19
CA THR A 8 12.11 -12.13 -32.72
C THR A 8 13.32 -11.96 -31.78
N ASP A 9 13.67 -10.72 -31.37
CA ASP A 9 14.83 -10.42 -30.54
C ASP A 9 14.49 -9.86 -29.14
N CYS A 10 13.26 -10.04 -28.66
CA CYS A 10 12.86 -9.67 -27.29
C CYS A 10 12.56 -10.89 -26.40
N LEU A 11 13.40 -11.91 -26.42
CA LEU A 11 13.56 -12.77 -25.23
C LEU A 11 14.43 -12.02 -24.23
N ILE A 12 13.89 -10.92 -23.69
CA ILE A 12 14.37 -10.39 -22.43
C ILE A 12 14.15 -11.53 -21.45
N SER A 13 15.22 -12.13 -20.95
CA SER A 13 15.19 -12.82 -19.67
C SER A 13 14.66 -11.80 -18.67
N ILE A 14 13.35 -11.87 -18.41
CA ILE A 14 12.68 -11.03 -17.43
C ILE A 14 13.13 -11.58 -16.07
N THR A 15 14.31 -11.18 -15.65
CA THR A 15 14.72 -11.33 -14.26
C THR A 15 13.75 -10.47 -13.44
N GLY A 16 13.03 -11.07 -12.48
CA GLY A 16 11.96 -10.42 -11.72
C GLY A 16 12.35 -9.12 -11.00
N ASP A 17 13.65 -8.82 -10.88
CA ASP A 17 14.19 -7.61 -10.25
C ASP A 17 13.79 -6.30 -10.96
N LEU A 18 13.38 -6.35 -12.23
CA LEU A 18 12.93 -5.17 -12.98
C LEU A 18 11.51 -4.71 -12.59
N TRP A 19 10.67 -5.59 -12.05
CA TRP A 19 9.24 -5.32 -11.87
C TRP A 19 8.81 -5.01 -10.44
N PHE A 20 9.64 -5.32 -9.44
CA PHE A 20 9.31 -5.10 -8.03
C PHE A 20 10.47 -4.38 -7.32
N PRO A 21 10.68 -3.07 -7.60
CA PRO A 21 11.77 -2.31 -7.01
C PRO A 21 11.55 -2.09 -5.50
N GLU A 22 12.64 -1.78 -4.78
CA GLU A 22 12.52 -1.33 -3.40
C GLU A 22 11.72 -0.02 -3.30
N ILE A 23 10.81 0.01 -2.32
CA ILE A 23 9.97 1.18 -2.05
C ILE A 23 10.83 2.25 -1.38
N ARG A 24 10.84 3.45 -1.97
CA ARG A 24 11.50 4.60 -1.35
C ARG A 24 10.72 5.05 -0.13
N PHE A 25 11.37 5.02 1.03
CA PHE A 25 10.78 5.53 2.26
C PHE A 25 10.79 7.05 2.31
N ILE A 26 9.72 7.61 2.86
CA ILE A 26 9.63 9.02 3.25
C ILE A 26 10.21 9.13 4.65
N THR A 27 11.08 10.11 4.86
CA THR A 27 11.56 10.43 6.20
C THR A 27 10.50 11.26 6.92
N PHE A 28 9.86 10.68 7.93
CA PHE A 28 8.98 11.42 8.82
C PHE A 28 9.75 11.87 10.06
N SER A 29 9.43 13.05 10.57
CA SER A 29 9.99 13.56 11.82
C SER A 29 8.93 14.33 12.59
N ALA A 30 8.83 14.09 13.89
CA ALA A 30 7.94 14.84 14.77
C ALA A 30 8.69 16.01 15.41
N LYS A 31 8.12 17.23 15.36
CA LYS A 31 8.78 18.46 15.82
C LYS A 31 7.85 19.30 16.68
N ASP A 32 8.35 19.83 17.79
CA ASP A 32 7.69 20.87 18.58
C ASP A 32 8.44 22.20 18.38
N ILE A 33 8.21 22.81 17.22
CA ILE A 33 8.79 24.11 16.85
C ILE A 33 7.67 25.10 16.55
N ASP A 34 7.98 26.40 16.58
CA ASP A 34 7.08 27.41 16.03
C ASP A 34 6.95 27.20 14.51
N ILE A 35 5.71 27.14 14.03
CA ILE A 35 5.37 26.99 12.61
C ILE A 35 6.01 28.11 11.77
N ALA A 36 6.19 29.30 12.36
CA ALA A 36 6.86 30.44 11.75
C ALA A 36 8.34 30.20 11.41
N GLU A 37 9.00 29.32 12.15
CA GLU A 37 10.42 29.02 12.01
C GLU A 37 10.67 27.91 10.99
N TRP A 38 9.64 27.15 10.64
CA TRP A 38 9.75 26.06 9.68
C TRP A 38 10.07 26.58 8.28
N LYS A 39 10.96 25.87 7.56
CA LYS A 39 11.39 26.21 6.21
C LYS A 39 11.25 25.01 5.28
N GLY A 40 10.70 25.23 4.09
CA GLY A 40 10.52 24.15 3.12
C GLY A 40 9.66 24.49 1.90
N ASP A 41 9.20 23.46 1.18
CA ASP A 41 8.43 23.67 -0.06
C ASP A 41 6.94 23.86 0.21
N VAL A 42 6.35 23.07 1.11
CA VAL A 42 4.91 23.10 1.44
C VAL A 42 4.70 23.04 2.94
N LEU A 43 4.08 24.08 3.51
CA LEU A 43 3.47 24.01 4.84
C LEU A 43 1.98 23.69 4.67
N ALA A 44 1.51 22.58 5.22
CA ALA A 44 0.10 22.17 5.20
C ALA A 44 -0.51 22.33 6.59
N VAL A 45 -1.61 23.09 6.67
CA VAL A 45 -2.41 23.27 7.87
C VAL A 45 -3.69 22.47 7.71
N ALA A 46 -3.81 21.39 8.46
CA ALA A 46 -5.01 20.58 8.46
C ALA A 46 -6.07 21.22 9.35
N VAL A 47 -7.27 21.38 8.81
CA VAL A 47 -8.37 22.12 9.41
C VAL A 47 -9.66 21.32 9.32
N SER A 48 -10.42 21.32 10.41
CA SER A 48 -11.81 20.87 10.43
C SER A 48 -12.74 22.02 10.06
N GLU A 49 -14.03 21.72 9.86
CA GLU A 49 -15.04 22.77 9.64
C GLU A 49 -15.13 23.75 10.82
N LYS A 50 -14.86 23.28 12.05
CA LYS A 50 -14.83 24.14 13.24
C LYS A 50 -13.64 25.09 13.26
N ASP A 51 -12.49 24.65 12.73
CA ASP A 51 -11.29 25.49 12.68
C ASP A 51 -11.45 26.67 11.72
N MET A 52 -12.35 26.54 10.74
CA MET A 52 -12.64 27.56 9.74
C MET A 52 -13.58 28.67 10.24
N SER A 53 -13.99 28.65 11.53
CA SER A 53 -14.82 29.71 12.08
C SER A 53 -14.10 31.07 12.05
N LYS A 54 -14.87 32.10 11.67
CA LYS A 54 -14.42 33.49 11.63
C LYS A 54 -15.27 34.32 12.58
N GLY A 55 -14.62 35.26 13.26
CA GLY A 55 -15.29 36.24 14.11
C GLY A 55 -16.08 37.27 13.31
N SER A 56 -16.72 38.21 14.01
CA SER A 56 -17.47 39.31 13.38
C SER A 56 -16.60 40.25 12.52
N ASP A 57 -15.28 40.25 12.73
CA ASP A 57 -14.28 40.98 11.96
C ASP A 57 -13.77 40.22 10.73
N SER A 58 -14.38 39.08 10.39
CA SER A 58 -13.96 38.19 9.30
C SER A 58 -12.55 37.59 9.45
N LYS A 59 -11.99 37.62 10.66
CA LYS A 59 -10.71 36.98 10.98
C LYS A 59 -10.93 35.58 11.55
N PHE A 60 -9.99 34.67 11.32
CA PHE A 60 -10.02 33.34 11.91
C PHE A 60 -10.00 33.39 13.44
N GLU A 61 -10.82 32.56 14.08
CA GLU A 61 -10.76 32.37 15.53
C GLU A 61 -9.63 31.41 15.94
N ASN A 62 -9.31 30.43 15.08
CA ASN A 62 -8.20 29.52 15.30
C ASN A 62 -6.86 30.27 15.30
N LEU A 63 -6.07 30.11 16.37
CA LEU A 63 -4.83 30.85 16.59
C LEU A 63 -3.77 30.63 15.50
N ILE A 64 -3.65 29.41 14.98
CA ILE A 64 -2.68 29.07 13.92
C ILE A 64 -3.08 29.76 12.63
N LEU A 65 -4.36 29.68 12.24
CA LEU A 65 -4.88 30.32 11.04
C LEU A 65 -4.78 31.84 11.13
N LYS A 66 -5.16 32.43 12.28
CA LYS A 66 -5.07 33.86 12.52
C LYS A 66 -3.62 34.38 12.40
N MET A 67 -2.67 33.70 13.05
CA MET A 67 -1.26 34.07 12.97
C MET A 67 -0.73 34.02 11.53
N LEU A 68 -1.06 32.97 10.77
CA LEU A 68 -0.64 32.84 9.37
C LEU A 68 -1.30 33.90 8.49
N ASP A 69 -2.59 34.16 8.67
CA ASP A 69 -3.34 35.15 7.90
C ASP A 69 -2.87 36.58 8.17
N ASP A 70 -2.56 36.92 9.43
CA ASP A 70 -1.99 38.22 9.81
C ASP A 70 -0.63 38.45 9.12
N LYS A 71 0.21 37.41 8.99
CA LYS A 71 1.49 37.47 8.24
C LYS A 71 1.30 37.59 6.74
N LEU A 72 0.15 37.14 6.23
CA LEU A 72 -0.21 37.16 4.81
C LEU A 72 -1.10 38.35 4.44
N GLY A 73 -1.38 39.25 5.39
CA GLY A 73 -2.21 40.43 5.16
C GLY A 73 -3.67 40.11 4.80
N GLY A 74 -4.22 38.99 5.28
CA GLY A 74 -5.62 38.58 5.02
C GLY A 74 -5.82 37.67 3.81
N LEU A 75 -4.75 37.37 3.05
CA LEU A 75 -4.83 36.56 1.83
C LEU A 75 -5.36 35.14 2.06
N LEU A 76 -5.08 34.54 3.23
CA LEU A 76 -5.55 33.19 3.55
C LEU A 76 -7.06 33.19 3.79
N SER A 77 -7.57 34.23 4.47
CA SER A 77 -9.00 34.43 4.68
C SER A 77 -9.73 34.69 3.36
N GLU A 78 -9.19 35.56 2.50
CA GLU A 78 -9.73 35.88 1.18
C GLU A 78 -9.82 34.62 0.29
N SER A 79 -8.69 33.92 0.09
CA SER A 79 -8.64 32.70 -0.72
C SER A 79 -9.57 31.60 -0.20
N SER A 80 -9.67 31.42 1.12
CA SER A 80 -10.61 30.44 1.71
C SER A 80 -12.07 30.74 1.35
N THR A 81 -12.43 32.03 1.25
CA THR A 81 -13.79 32.45 0.89
C THR A 81 -14.03 32.35 -0.61
N GLU A 82 -13.08 32.76 -1.44
CA GLU A 82 -13.19 32.68 -2.91
C GLU A 82 -13.30 31.24 -3.41
N GLU A 83 -12.58 30.31 -2.79
CA GLU A 83 -12.56 28.89 -3.18
C GLU A 83 -13.65 28.04 -2.49
N ASP A 84 -14.57 28.66 -1.74
CA ASP A 84 -15.56 27.98 -0.88
C ASP A 84 -14.94 26.88 0.01
N PHE A 85 -13.75 27.17 0.56
CA PHE A 85 -13.03 26.25 1.43
C PHE A 85 -13.65 26.28 2.82
N LYS A 86 -14.28 25.16 3.20
CA LYS A 86 -15.02 25.00 4.47
C LYS A 86 -14.35 24.03 5.43
N GLY A 87 -13.19 23.48 5.09
CA GLY A 87 -12.53 22.44 5.91
C GLY A 87 -13.15 21.05 5.77
N LYS A 88 -13.92 20.81 4.71
CA LYS A 88 -14.52 19.49 4.43
C LYS A 88 -13.47 18.48 4.01
N SER A 89 -13.72 17.20 4.29
CA SER A 89 -12.79 16.11 3.93
C SER A 89 -12.47 16.12 2.43
N GLY A 90 -11.18 16.14 2.10
CA GLY A 90 -10.70 16.14 0.72
C GLY A 90 -10.63 17.52 0.06
N GLN A 91 -11.05 18.60 0.73
CA GLN A 91 -10.78 19.96 0.24
C GLN A 91 -9.31 20.32 0.49
N SER A 92 -8.70 20.99 -0.49
CA SER A 92 -7.40 21.62 -0.31
C SER A 92 -7.34 22.95 -1.07
N THR A 93 -6.81 23.98 -0.44
CA THR A 93 -6.38 25.22 -1.13
C THR A 93 -4.86 25.34 -1.02
N VAL A 94 -4.21 25.96 -2.01
CA VAL A 94 -2.75 26.11 -2.06
C VAL A 94 -2.37 27.51 -2.51
N LEU A 95 -1.77 28.28 -1.61
CA LEU A 95 -1.23 29.60 -1.87
C LEU A 95 0.27 29.50 -2.15
N ARG A 96 0.71 30.12 -3.24
CA ARG A 96 2.13 30.34 -3.52
C ARG A 96 2.60 31.64 -2.87
N LEU A 97 3.67 31.56 -2.10
CA LEU A 97 4.11 32.64 -1.24
C LEU A 97 5.55 33.06 -1.58
N HIS A 98 5.85 34.33 -1.33
CA HIS A 98 7.20 34.90 -1.43
C HIS A 98 7.55 35.53 -0.08
N GLY A 99 8.83 35.47 0.32
CA GLY A 99 9.32 36.13 1.53
C GLY A 99 9.06 35.40 2.85
N LEU A 100 8.39 34.24 2.84
CA LEU A 100 8.26 33.35 4.00
C LEU A 100 9.26 32.20 3.92
N GLY A 101 9.50 31.53 5.05
CA GLY A 101 10.40 30.37 5.15
C GLY A 101 9.99 29.19 4.26
N PHE A 102 8.74 29.18 3.78
CA PHE A 102 8.19 28.16 2.92
C PHE A 102 7.62 28.74 1.61
N LYS A 103 7.69 27.94 0.53
CA LYS A 103 7.27 28.38 -0.81
C LYS A 103 5.75 28.35 -1.02
N ARG A 104 5.04 27.49 -0.28
CA ARG A 104 3.59 27.31 -0.37
C ARG A 104 2.97 27.08 1.00
N LEU A 105 1.77 27.62 1.19
CA LEU A 105 0.88 27.31 2.31
C LEU A 105 -0.34 26.59 1.75
N SER A 106 -0.74 25.49 2.37
CA SER A 106 -1.95 24.76 1.99
C SER A 106 -2.88 24.60 3.18
N LEU A 107 -4.18 24.86 3.00
CA LEU A 107 -5.19 24.35 3.93
C LEU A 107 -5.65 23.00 3.45
N VAL A 108 -5.77 22.04 4.38
CA VAL A 108 -6.21 20.67 4.11
C VAL A 108 -7.42 20.36 4.97
N GLY A 109 -8.58 20.20 4.34
CA GLY A 109 -9.82 19.89 5.01
C GLY A 109 -9.92 18.40 5.34
N PHE A 110 -10.22 18.08 6.60
CA PHE A 110 -10.45 16.69 7.03
C PHE A 110 -11.88 16.43 7.53
N GLY A 111 -12.77 17.42 7.39
CA GLY A 111 -14.20 17.30 7.67
C GLY A 111 -14.53 17.31 9.17
N PRO A 112 -15.76 16.89 9.54
CA PRO A 112 -16.15 16.83 10.94
C PRO A 112 -15.38 15.73 11.67
N TYR A 113 -14.70 16.12 12.75
CA TYR A 113 -14.04 15.20 13.64
C TYR A 113 -15.07 14.41 14.47
N SER A 114 -15.07 13.08 14.35
CA SER A 114 -15.66 12.20 15.34
C SER A 114 -14.63 11.16 15.81
N PRO A 115 -14.69 10.69 17.06
CA PRO A 115 -13.79 9.64 17.54
C PRO A 115 -13.86 8.36 16.68
N SER A 116 -15.03 8.04 16.12
CA SER A 116 -15.24 6.87 15.26
C SER A 116 -14.66 7.02 13.85
N SER A 117 -14.41 8.24 13.37
CA SER A 117 -13.83 8.51 12.04
C SER A 117 -12.37 8.98 12.11
N ALA A 118 -11.81 9.15 13.31
CA ALA A 118 -10.51 9.77 13.55
C ALA A 118 -9.40 9.15 12.69
N THR A 119 -9.33 7.82 12.60
CA THR A 119 -8.35 7.11 11.75
C THR A 119 -8.42 7.54 10.29
N THR A 120 -9.62 7.51 9.73
CA THR A 120 -9.86 7.83 8.32
C THR A 120 -9.60 9.30 8.06
N ALA A 121 -9.99 10.18 8.99
CA ALA A 121 -9.75 11.61 8.91
C ALA A 121 -8.25 11.95 8.94
N TYR A 122 -7.48 11.37 9.86
CA TYR A 122 -6.04 11.62 9.92
C TYR A 122 -5.30 11.05 8.70
N LYS A 123 -5.75 9.89 8.20
CA LYS A 123 -5.21 9.31 6.97
C LYS A 123 -5.51 10.21 5.75
N SER A 124 -6.72 10.76 5.63
CA SER A 124 -7.08 11.62 4.49
C SER A 124 -6.28 12.93 4.46
N ILE A 125 -5.88 13.47 5.63
CA ILE A 125 -4.94 14.59 5.70
C ILE A 125 -3.65 14.23 4.97
N GLY A 126 -3.07 13.08 5.32
CA GLY A 126 -1.82 12.61 4.72
C GLY A 126 -1.95 12.41 3.20
N GLU A 127 -3.04 11.81 2.74
CA GLU A 127 -3.34 11.60 1.32
C GLU A 127 -3.49 12.92 0.55
N THR A 128 -4.13 13.91 1.16
CA THR A 128 -4.31 15.25 0.56
C THR A 128 -2.97 15.99 0.49
N VAL A 129 -2.15 15.93 1.56
CA VAL A 129 -0.80 16.51 1.55
C VAL A 129 0.08 15.85 0.49
N ALA A 130 -0.03 14.53 0.30
CA ALA A 130 0.64 13.83 -0.79
C ALA A 130 0.22 14.38 -2.16
N ALA A 131 -1.07 14.60 -2.40
CA ALA A 131 -1.57 15.19 -3.64
C ALA A 131 -1.03 16.61 -3.87
N VAL A 132 -1.06 17.46 -2.82
CA VAL A 132 -0.50 18.82 -2.86
C VAL A 132 1.00 18.79 -3.17
N ALA A 133 1.76 17.92 -2.50
CA ALA A 133 3.20 17.79 -2.71
C ALA A 133 3.54 17.34 -4.15
N LYS A 134 2.77 16.40 -4.72
CA LYS A 134 2.93 15.96 -6.12
C LYS A 134 2.66 17.11 -7.10
N ALA A 135 1.56 17.84 -6.94
CA ALA A 135 1.20 18.97 -7.79
C ALA A 135 2.25 20.09 -7.69
N ALA A 136 2.77 20.35 -6.49
CA ALA A 136 3.77 21.37 -6.23
C ALA A 136 5.21 20.99 -6.63
N GLN A 137 5.46 19.72 -7.00
CA GLN A 137 6.81 19.15 -7.16
C GLN A 137 7.69 19.39 -5.91
N ALA A 138 7.08 19.23 -4.74
CA ALA A 138 7.72 19.51 -3.45
C ALA A 138 8.69 18.38 -3.07
N SER A 139 9.84 18.75 -2.51
CA SER A 139 10.85 17.85 -1.99
C SER A 139 10.71 17.61 -0.49
N ASN A 140 10.12 18.56 0.24
CA ASN A 140 9.82 18.45 1.66
C ASN A 140 8.50 19.16 2.00
N ALA A 141 7.83 18.71 3.05
CA ALA A 141 6.60 19.31 3.54
C ALA A 141 6.56 19.32 5.08
N ALA A 142 5.74 20.20 5.64
CA ALA A 142 5.31 20.13 7.03
C ALA A 142 3.80 20.00 7.10
N ILE A 143 3.32 19.27 8.12
CA ILE A 143 1.91 19.12 8.44
C ILE A 143 1.70 19.60 9.87
N VAL A 144 0.77 20.52 10.06
CA VAL A 144 0.32 20.97 11.37
C VAL A 144 -1.19 20.85 11.46
N LEU A 145 -1.70 20.42 12.62
CA LEU A 145 -3.14 20.38 12.88
C LEU A 145 -3.56 21.69 13.54
N ALA A 146 -4.56 22.36 12.97
CA ALA A 146 -5.11 23.60 13.53
C ALA A 146 -5.74 23.36 14.91
N SER A 147 -6.43 22.22 15.07
CA SER A 147 -6.91 21.71 16.35
C SER A 147 -6.10 20.49 16.78
N LYS A 148 -5.49 20.56 17.97
CA LYS A 148 -4.70 19.45 18.52
C LYS A 148 -5.62 18.31 18.98
N PRO A 149 -5.27 17.04 18.69
CA PRO A 149 -5.94 15.90 19.31
C PRO A 149 -5.67 15.87 20.82
N SER A 150 -6.44 15.06 21.54
CA SER A 150 -6.11 14.73 22.94
C SER A 150 -4.73 14.08 23.01
N GLU A 151 -4.05 14.23 24.15
CA GLU A 151 -2.68 13.74 24.37
C GLU A 151 -2.54 12.26 23.97
N ASP A 152 -3.47 11.41 24.41
CA ASP A 152 -3.48 9.96 24.11
C ASP A 152 -3.61 9.62 22.62
N PHE A 153 -4.08 10.57 21.80
CA PHE A 153 -4.31 10.37 20.36
C PHE A 153 -3.23 11.00 19.48
N LYS A 154 -2.29 11.79 20.01
CA LYS A 154 -1.27 12.47 19.20
C LYS A 154 -0.39 11.52 18.40
N VAL A 155 0.17 10.50 19.06
CA VAL A 155 1.04 9.49 18.43
C VAL A 155 0.26 8.70 17.38
N TYR A 156 -1.00 8.39 17.66
CA TYR A 156 -1.89 7.72 16.73
C TYR A 156 -2.18 8.57 15.48
N ALA A 157 -2.54 9.84 15.68
CA ALA A 157 -2.82 10.80 14.61
C ALA A 157 -1.61 10.97 13.70
N ALA A 158 -0.41 11.14 14.27
CA ALA A 158 0.83 11.24 13.52
C ALA A 158 1.09 10.00 12.65
N SER A 159 0.89 8.79 13.20
CA SER A 159 1.01 7.53 12.47
C SER A 159 0.01 7.37 11.32
N ALA A 160 -1.25 7.78 11.55
CA ALA A 160 -2.30 7.75 10.54
C ALA A 160 -2.04 8.75 9.40
N ILE A 161 -1.60 9.98 9.73
CA ILE A 161 -1.17 10.99 8.76
C ILE A 161 0.00 10.46 7.92
N ALA A 162 1.04 9.92 8.57
CA ALA A 162 2.18 9.35 7.87
C ALA A 162 1.76 8.22 6.91
N SER A 163 0.88 7.33 7.37
CA SER A 163 0.33 6.25 6.54
C SER A 163 -0.41 6.79 5.32
N GLY A 164 -1.25 7.80 5.51
CA GLY A 164 -1.96 8.49 4.44
C GLY A 164 -1.02 9.12 3.43
N THR A 165 0.04 9.79 3.90
CA THR A 165 1.03 10.42 3.02
C THR A 165 1.79 9.41 2.18
N VAL A 166 2.27 8.30 2.78
CA VAL A 166 2.95 7.24 2.03
C VAL A 166 2.04 6.64 0.98
N LEU A 167 0.81 6.28 1.36
CA LEU A 167 -0.14 5.63 0.45
C LEU A 167 -0.69 6.57 -0.62
N GLY A 168 -0.86 7.86 -0.34
CA GLY A 168 -1.30 8.87 -1.31
C GLY A 168 -0.20 9.28 -2.30
N LEU A 169 1.08 9.11 -1.91
CA LEU A 169 2.21 9.31 -2.82
C LEU A 169 2.44 8.13 -3.76
N TYR A 170 2.03 6.93 -3.36
CA TYR A 170 2.21 5.75 -4.18
C TYR A 170 1.36 5.83 -5.45
N GLU A 171 2.03 5.76 -6.60
CA GLU A 171 1.44 5.57 -7.91
C GLU A 171 2.16 4.42 -8.60
N ASP A 172 1.39 3.43 -9.06
CA ASP A 172 1.94 2.31 -9.79
C ASP A 172 2.22 2.72 -11.23
N ASN A 173 3.47 3.06 -11.49
CA ASN A 173 3.93 3.51 -12.80
C ASN A 173 4.85 2.49 -13.50
N ARG A 174 4.95 1.26 -12.98
CA ARG A 174 5.90 0.24 -13.45
C ARG A 174 5.67 -0.23 -14.88
N PHE A 175 4.43 -0.10 -15.36
CA PHE A 175 4.03 -0.50 -16.70
C PHE A 175 3.74 0.70 -17.63
N LYS A 176 4.13 1.92 -17.24
CA LYS A 176 4.05 3.11 -18.10
C LYS A 176 5.41 3.39 -18.75
N SER A 177 5.39 3.73 -20.04
CA SER A 177 6.60 4.12 -20.78
C SER A 177 7.19 5.45 -20.28
N GLU A 178 6.33 6.40 -19.92
CA GLU A 178 6.70 7.67 -19.31
C GLU A 178 6.08 7.78 -17.93
N SER A 179 6.90 8.06 -16.92
CA SER A 179 6.42 8.25 -15.56
C SER A 179 7.13 9.40 -14.86
N LYS A 180 6.36 10.18 -14.11
CA LYS A 180 6.90 11.19 -13.20
C LYS A 180 6.98 10.59 -11.81
N LYS A 181 8.16 10.65 -11.21
CA LYS A 181 8.36 10.21 -9.83
C LYS A 181 8.00 11.35 -8.89
N ALA A 182 7.32 11.03 -7.80
CA ALA A 182 7.11 11.99 -6.72
C ALA A 182 8.48 12.41 -6.15
N LEU A 183 8.62 13.71 -5.86
CA LEU A 183 9.87 14.28 -5.34
C LEU A 183 9.93 14.37 -3.82
N LEU A 184 8.81 14.14 -3.12
CA LEU A 184 8.72 14.31 -1.68
C LEU A 184 9.62 13.28 -0.97
N LYS A 185 10.61 13.78 -0.20
CA LYS A 185 11.58 12.97 0.53
C LYS A 185 11.36 12.99 2.04
N SER A 186 10.86 14.10 2.57
CA SER A 186 10.67 14.27 4.00
C SER A 186 9.39 15.02 4.36
N VAL A 187 8.80 14.65 5.49
CA VAL A 187 7.61 15.28 6.05
C VAL A 187 7.79 15.50 7.53
N ASP A 188 7.71 16.76 7.95
CA ASP A 188 7.72 17.14 9.36
C ASP A 188 6.27 17.20 9.89
N ILE A 189 5.98 16.53 11.00
CA ILE A 189 4.71 16.61 11.71
C ILE A 189 4.91 17.52 12.91
N ILE A 190 4.27 18.69 12.89
CA ILE A 190 4.52 19.76 13.87
C ILE A 190 3.42 19.77 14.95
N GLY A 191 3.82 19.81 16.22
CA GLY A 191 2.94 20.07 17.36
C GLY A 191 2.15 18.86 17.88
N LEU A 192 2.53 17.64 17.46
CA LEU A 192 2.01 16.37 17.98
C LEU A 192 2.97 15.69 18.97
N GLY A 193 3.95 16.42 19.50
CA GLY A 193 4.98 15.88 20.38
C GLY A 193 6.27 15.56 19.63
N SER A 194 7.27 15.15 20.39
CA SER A 194 8.61 14.79 19.91
C SER A 194 9.19 13.67 20.79
N GLY A 195 10.12 12.89 20.25
CA GLY A 195 10.83 11.84 20.97
C GLY A 195 10.62 10.41 20.43
N ALA A 196 11.23 9.44 21.09
CA ALA A 196 11.39 8.08 20.59
C ALA A 196 10.05 7.37 20.29
N GLU A 197 9.03 7.56 21.12
CA GLU A 197 7.74 6.88 20.95
C GLU A 197 7.05 7.25 19.61
N ILE A 198 6.96 8.54 19.31
CA ILE A 198 6.35 9.02 18.06
C ILE A 198 7.22 8.64 16.85
N ASP A 199 8.54 8.72 16.98
CA ASP A 199 9.46 8.34 15.90
C ASP A 199 9.37 6.84 15.56
N GLU A 200 9.30 5.97 16.58
CA GLU A 200 9.05 4.54 16.39
C GLU A 200 7.69 4.28 15.73
N LYS A 201 6.65 5.02 16.11
CA LYS A 201 5.32 4.88 15.51
C LYS A 201 5.26 5.34 14.05
N LEU A 202 6.02 6.37 13.70
CA LEU A 202 6.15 6.84 12.31
C LEU A 202 6.93 5.84 11.46
N LYS A 203 8.01 5.27 12.00
CA LYS A 203 8.74 4.17 11.35
C LYS A 203 7.85 2.94 11.15
N TYR A 204 7.06 2.59 12.16
CA TYR A 204 6.07 1.51 12.09
C TYR A 204 5.05 1.73 10.96
N ALA A 205 4.51 2.95 10.84
CA ALA A 205 3.59 3.33 9.76
C ALA A 205 4.21 3.12 8.36
N ASN A 206 5.45 3.56 8.18
CA ASN A 206 6.23 3.34 6.95
C ASN A 206 6.36 1.86 6.61
N ASN A 207 6.73 1.03 7.59
CA ASN A 207 6.91 -0.42 7.39
C ASN A 207 5.60 -1.09 6.95
N ILE A 208 4.49 -0.79 7.64
CA ILE A 208 3.16 -1.29 7.29
C ILE A 208 2.77 -0.85 5.87
N CYS A 209 2.94 0.42 5.55
CA CYS A 209 2.60 0.94 4.22
C CYS A 209 3.45 0.31 3.12
N SER A 210 4.71 -0.03 3.40
CA SER A 210 5.57 -0.74 2.45
C SER A 210 5.04 -2.14 2.12
N GLY A 211 4.50 -2.85 3.11
CA GLY A 211 3.81 -4.13 2.91
C GLY A 211 2.52 -3.98 2.10
N VAL A 212 1.72 -2.94 2.39
CA VAL A 212 0.48 -2.64 1.64
C VAL A 212 0.78 -2.31 0.18
N ILE A 213 1.78 -1.46 -0.06
CA ILE A 213 2.21 -1.09 -1.42
C ILE A 213 2.70 -2.32 -2.17
N PHE A 214 3.52 -3.16 -1.54
CA PHE A 214 3.97 -4.40 -2.16
C PHE A 214 2.81 -5.33 -2.54
N GLY A 215 1.80 -5.46 -1.67
CA GLY A 215 0.56 -6.18 -2.01
C GLY A 215 -0.17 -5.57 -3.21
N LYS A 216 -0.27 -4.24 -3.29
CA LYS A 216 -0.84 -3.55 -4.46
C LYS A 216 -0.02 -3.80 -5.72
N GLU A 217 1.31 -3.80 -5.61
CA GLU A 217 2.23 -4.05 -6.71
C GLU A 217 2.02 -5.46 -7.29
N LEU A 218 1.90 -6.46 -6.42
CA LEU A 218 1.61 -7.83 -6.84
C LEU A 218 0.25 -7.93 -7.55
N VAL A 219 -0.83 -7.41 -6.95
CA VAL A 219 -2.18 -7.46 -7.55
C VAL A 219 -2.27 -6.69 -8.88
N ASN A 220 -1.55 -5.58 -8.99
CA ASN A 220 -1.59 -4.74 -10.19
C ASN A 220 -0.76 -5.33 -11.34
N ALA A 221 0.25 -6.15 -11.04
CA ALA A 221 1.08 -6.78 -12.06
C ALA A 221 0.22 -7.67 -12.97
N PRO A 222 0.34 -7.56 -14.30
CA PRO A 222 -0.44 -8.37 -15.22
C PRO A 222 0.03 -9.85 -15.14
N ALA A 223 -0.88 -10.79 -15.44
CA ALA A 223 -0.62 -12.22 -15.30
C ALA A 223 0.57 -12.74 -16.13
N ASN A 224 0.86 -12.10 -17.27
CA ASN A 224 2.03 -12.44 -18.09
C ASN A 224 3.37 -12.00 -17.45
N VAL A 225 3.33 -11.16 -16.41
CA VAL A 225 4.51 -10.72 -15.65
C VAL A 225 4.57 -11.45 -14.30
N LEU A 226 3.44 -11.51 -13.57
CA LEU A 226 3.37 -12.20 -12.28
C LEU A 226 2.81 -13.61 -12.44
N THR A 227 3.66 -14.53 -12.91
CA THR A 227 3.34 -15.97 -12.99
C THR A 227 3.52 -16.64 -11.63
N PRO A 228 3.10 -17.92 -11.43
CA PRO A 228 3.33 -18.64 -10.18
C PRO A 228 4.81 -18.72 -9.78
N GLY A 229 5.71 -18.87 -10.76
CA GLY A 229 7.15 -18.87 -10.54
C GLY A 229 7.66 -17.52 -10.04
N VAL A 230 7.25 -16.41 -10.67
CA VAL A 230 7.63 -15.06 -10.22
C VAL A 230 7.07 -14.78 -8.82
N LEU A 231 5.85 -15.22 -8.52
CA LEU A 231 5.28 -15.10 -7.17
C LEU A 231 6.10 -15.87 -6.12
N ALA A 232 6.66 -17.03 -6.48
CA ALA A 232 7.58 -17.78 -5.62
C ALA A 232 8.95 -17.09 -5.46
N GLU A 233 9.48 -16.51 -6.54
CA GLU A 233 10.71 -15.70 -6.49
C GLU A 233 10.57 -14.51 -5.53
N GLU A 234 9.44 -13.80 -5.58
CA GLU A 234 9.17 -12.68 -4.67
C GLU A 234 9.13 -13.11 -3.19
N ALA A 235 8.60 -14.30 -2.90
CA ALA A 235 8.70 -14.88 -1.56
C ALA A 235 10.16 -15.19 -1.17
N SER A 236 10.94 -15.79 -2.07
CA SER A 236 12.37 -16.01 -1.84
C SER A 236 13.13 -14.71 -1.59
N LYS A 237 12.81 -13.63 -2.31
CA LYS A 237 13.39 -12.30 -2.08
C LYS A 237 13.10 -11.77 -0.68
N ILE A 238 11.86 -11.92 -0.19
CA ILE A 238 11.52 -11.56 1.20
C ILE A 238 12.42 -12.31 2.18
N ALA A 239 12.57 -13.63 2.02
CA ALA A 239 13.42 -14.42 2.91
C ALA A 239 14.91 -14.03 2.81
N LEU A 240 15.39 -13.67 1.63
CA LEU A 240 16.77 -13.19 1.45
C LEU A 240 16.98 -11.82 2.12
N SER A 241 16.07 -10.87 1.92
CA SER A 241 16.15 -9.53 2.51
C SER A 241 16.08 -9.54 4.04
N TYR A 242 15.40 -10.52 4.63
CA TYR A 242 15.20 -10.67 6.07
C TYR A 242 15.69 -12.02 6.59
N GLY A 243 16.82 -12.50 6.06
CA GLY A 243 17.33 -13.85 6.32
C GLY A 243 17.72 -14.14 7.77
N ASP A 244 17.77 -13.11 8.62
CA ASP A 244 17.98 -13.27 10.07
C ASP A 244 16.71 -13.73 10.81
N VAL A 245 15.53 -13.54 10.22
CA VAL A 245 14.23 -13.89 10.83
C VAL A 245 13.32 -14.72 9.91
N PHE A 246 13.62 -14.81 8.62
CA PHE A 246 12.81 -15.55 7.65
C PHE A 246 13.54 -16.73 7.02
N THR A 247 12.77 -17.77 6.72
CA THR A 247 13.16 -18.88 5.84
C THR A 247 12.10 -19.11 4.77
N ALA A 248 12.51 -19.55 3.59
CA ALA A 248 11.62 -19.91 2.48
C ALA A 248 11.80 -21.38 2.11
N LYS A 249 10.68 -22.09 1.90
CA LYS A 249 10.62 -23.39 1.23
C LYS A 249 9.65 -23.28 0.07
N ILE A 250 10.15 -23.52 -1.13
CA ILE A 250 9.36 -23.54 -2.37
C ILE A 250 9.32 -24.98 -2.84
N PHE A 251 8.12 -25.52 -3.01
CA PHE A 251 7.92 -26.87 -3.51
C PHE A 251 7.41 -26.84 -4.94
N ASP A 252 8.03 -27.65 -5.80
CA ASP A 252 7.61 -27.81 -7.18
C ASP A 252 6.44 -28.80 -7.33
N ALA A 253 6.00 -29.01 -8.57
CA ALA A 253 4.88 -29.89 -8.90
C ALA A 253 5.11 -31.35 -8.45
N GLU A 254 6.33 -31.88 -8.58
CA GLU A 254 6.62 -33.27 -8.20
C GLU A 254 6.65 -33.43 -6.68
N GLN A 255 7.23 -32.48 -5.96
CA GLN A 255 7.19 -32.46 -4.50
C GLN A 255 5.75 -32.33 -3.98
N CYS A 256 4.92 -31.48 -4.61
CA CYS A 256 3.50 -31.39 -4.28
C CYS A 256 2.74 -32.69 -4.55
N LYS A 257 3.13 -33.45 -5.58
CA LYS A 257 2.55 -34.76 -5.91
C LYS A 257 2.95 -35.82 -4.89
N GLU A 258 4.19 -35.83 -4.43
CA GLU A 258 4.65 -36.67 -3.30
C GLU A 258 3.86 -36.37 -2.02
N MET A 259 3.55 -35.09 -1.77
CA MET A 259 2.67 -34.64 -0.68
C MET A 259 1.17 -34.87 -0.94
N LYS A 260 0.81 -35.56 -2.02
CA LYS A 260 -0.56 -35.93 -2.42
C LYS A 260 -1.50 -34.73 -2.61
N MET A 261 -0.99 -33.57 -3.02
CA MET A 261 -1.79 -32.34 -3.20
C MET A 261 -2.65 -32.36 -4.48
N GLY A 262 -3.38 -33.44 -4.73
CA GLY A 262 -4.06 -33.69 -6.00
C GLY A 262 -5.12 -32.66 -6.35
N SER A 263 -5.84 -32.08 -5.37
CA SER A 263 -6.81 -31.00 -5.66
C SER A 263 -6.14 -29.71 -6.15
N TYR A 264 -4.95 -29.37 -5.62
CA TYR A 264 -4.18 -28.20 -6.06
C TYR A 264 -3.57 -28.43 -7.44
N LEU A 265 -2.96 -29.61 -7.64
CA LEU A 265 -2.35 -29.98 -8.90
C LEU A 265 -3.37 -30.08 -10.04
N ALA A 266 -4.60 -30.51 -9.76
CA ALA A 266 -5.67 -30.54 -10.75
C ALA A 266 -6.01 -29.16 -11.32
N VAL A 267 -6.05 -28.12 -10.45
CA VAL A 267 -6.28 -26.74 -10.89
C VAL A 267 -5.14 -26.24 -11.77
N ALA A 268 -3.90 -26.56 -11.39
CA ALA A 268 -2.70 -26.11 -12.11
C ALA A 268 -2.46 -26.81 -13.45
N ALA A 269 -3.05 -27.99 -13.66
CA ALA A 269 -2.71 -28.90 -14.76
C ALA A 269 -2.86 -28.31 -16.17
N ALA A 270 -3.68 -27.27 -16.32
CA ALA A 270 -3.91 -26.62 -17.59
C ALA A 270 -2.84 -25.60 -17.99
N SER A 271 -2.08 -25.07 -17.03
CA SER A 271 -1.12 -24.00 -17.32
C SER A 271 0.22 -24.53 -17.84
N SER A 272 0.85 -23.74 -18.71
CA SER A 272 2.24 -23.92 -19.10
C SER A 272 3.24 -23.35 -18.08
N ASN A 273 2.78 -22.46 -17.19
CA ASN A 273 3.57 -21.98 -16.06
C ASN A 273 3.47 -23.00 -14.90
N PRO A 274 4.58 -23.60 -14.44
CA PRO A 274 4.54 -24.60 -13.40
C PRO A 274 3.98 -24.07 -12.06
N PRO A 275 3.19 -24.87 -11.33
CA PRO A 275 2.73 -24.52 -9.99
C PRO A 275 3.88 -24.50 -8.98
N HIS A 276 3.80 -23.58 -8.00
CA HIS A 276 4.75 -23.49 -6.90
C HIS A 276 4.00 -23.39 -5.57
N PHE A 277 4.28 -24.29 -4.63
CA PHE A 277 3.76 -24.20 -3.28
C PHE A 277 4.79 -23.50 -2.38
N ILE A 278 4.41 -22.37 -1.82
CA ILE A 278 5.30 -21.42 -1.15
C ILE A 278 5.03 -21.50 0.35
N HIS A 279 6.09 -21.68 1.14
CA HIS A 279 6.06 -21.60 2.59
C HIS A 279 7.17 -20.68 3.09
N LEU A 280 6.79 -19.47 3.55
CA LEU A 280 7.66 -18.60 4.33
C LEU A 280 7.43 -18.81 5.82
N CYS A 281 8.49 -18.80 6.61
CA CYS A 281 8.42 -18.92 8.06
C CYS A 281 9.21 -17.80 8.71
N TYR A 282 8.51 -16.95 9.48
CA TYR A 282 9.08 -15.96 10.37
C TYR A 282 9.30 -16.56 11.76
N LYS A 283 10.47 -16.32 12.34
CA LYS A 283 10.76 -16.57 13.76
C LYS A 283 11.28 -15.29 14.41
N PRO A 284 10.91 -15.01 15.67
CA PRO A 284 11.35 -13.80 16.34
C PRO A 284 12.87 -13.88 16.61
N PRO A 285 13.60 -12.74 16.58
CA PRO A 285 15.06 -12.74 16.75
C PRO A 285 15.56 -13.39 18.04
N ASP A 286 14.78 -13.31 19.12
CA ASP A 286 15.10 -13.89 20.42
C ASP A 286 14.75 -15.38 20.52
N GLY A 287 14.13 -15.95 19.48
CA GLY A 287 13.67 -17.35 19.44
C GLY A 287 12.49 -17.67 20.35
N ASN A 288 11.99 -16.73 21.15
CA ASN A 288 10.92 -16.97 22.12
C ASN A 288 9.57 -16.94 21.43
N VAL A 289 8.94 -18.11 21.27
CA VAL A 289 7.64 -18.25 20.61
C VAL A 289 6.55 -18.56 21.63
N LYS A 290 5.57 -17.66 21.76
CA LYS A 290 4.37 -17.86 22.58
C LYS A 290 3.16 -18.28 21.75
N ILE A 291 3.07 -17.77 20.52
CA ILE A 291 1.96 -18.03 19.60
C ILE A 291 2.53 -18.45 18.24
N LYS A 292 1.92 -19.48 17.64
CA LYS A 292 2.15 -19.86 16.24
C LYS A 292 0.93 -19.49 15.41
N LEU A 293 1.15 -18.80 14.30
CA LEU A 293 0.10 -18.36 13.39
C LEU A 293 0.38 -18.86 11.98
N ALA A 294 -0.66 -19.31 11.27
CA ALA A 294 -0.59 -19.57 9.84
C ALA A 294 -1.49 -18.58 9.09
N ILE A 295 -0.92 -17.88 8.11
CA ILE A 295 -1.60 -16.98 7.19
C ILE A 295 -1.57 -17.65 5.82
N VAL A 296 -2.74 -18.06 5.32
CA VAL A 296 -2.87 -18.77 4.05
C VAL A 296 -3.50 -17.85 3.01
N GLY A 297 -2.80 -17.61 1.91
CA GLY A 297 -3.24 -16.76 0.82
C GLY A 297 -3.56 -17.56 -0.45
N LYS A 298 -4.74 -17.31 -1.05
CA LYS A 298 -5.05 -17.82 -2.40
C LYS A 298 -4.06 -17.24 -3.43
N GLY A 299 -3.47 -18.10 -4.25
CA GLY A 299 -2.40 -17.76 -5.20
C GLY A 299 -2.73 -18.04 -6.67
N LEU A 300 -3.98 -17.81 -7.12
CA LEU A 300 -4.31 -17.91 -8.55
C LEU A 300 -3.83 -16.67 -9.29
N THR A 301 -2.67 -16.76 -9.94
CA THR A 301 -2.07 -15.63 -10.67
C THR A 301 -2.87 -15.22 -11.90
N PHE A 302 -3.66 -16.14 -12.45
CA PHE A 302 -4.76 -15.86 -13.35
C PHE A 302 -5.85 -16.92 -13.21
N ASP A 303 -7.12 -16.49 -13.34
CA ASP A 303 -8.28 -17.37 -13.31
C ASP A 303 -9.14 -17.16 -14.56
N SER A 304 -9.00 -18.03 -15.56
CA SER A 304 -9.88 -18.04 -16.74
C SER A 304 -11.24 -18.65 -16.43
N GLY A 305 -11.40 -19.32 -15.28
CA GLY A 305 -12.50 -20.23 -14.95
C GLY A 305 -12.24 -21.69 -15.34
N GLY A 306 -11.14 -21.99 -16.04
CA GLY A 306 -10.93 -23.31 -16.64
C GLY A 306 -11.98 -23.58 -17.73
N TYR A 307 -12.38 -24.84 -17.90
CA TYR A 307 -13.43 -25.20 -18.87
C TYR A 307 -14.79 -24.55 -18.57
N ASN A 308 -15.06 -24.19 -17.31
CA ASN A 308 -16.16 -23.30 -16.94
C ASN A 308 -15.72 -21.84 -17.18
N ILE A 309 -15.46 -21.53 -18.44
CA ILE A 309 -14.83 -20.26 -18.82
C ILE A 309 -15.69 -19.08 -18.35
N LYS A 310 -15.03 -18.03 -17.86
CA LYS A 310 -15.66 -16.76 -17.49
C LYS A 310 -16.10 -15.97 -18.73
N ALA A 311 -17.13 -16.48 -19.41
CA ALA A 311 -17.68 -15.90 -20.62
C ALA A 311 -19.03 -15.17 -20.39
N GLY A 312 -19.63 -15.32 -19.21
CA GLY A 312 -20.92 -14.71 -18.89
C GLY A 312 -20.85 -13.19 -18.66
N PRO A 313 -22.00 -12.48 -18.76
CA PRO A 313 -22.07 -11.05 -18.41
C PRO A 313 -21.60 -10.80 -16.97
N GLY A 314 -20.73 -9.81 -16.78
CA GLY A 314 -20.20 -9.45 -15.45
C GLY A 314 -19.15 -10.42 -14.89
N SER A 315 -18.75 -11.45 -15.64
CA SER A 315 -17.74 -12.43 -15.19
C SER A 315 -16.34 -11.86 -14.98
N SER A 316 -16.06 -10.65 -15.49
CA SER A 316 -14.88 -9.83 -15.19
C SER A 316 -13.54 -10.55 -15.42
N ILE A 317 -13.45 -11.40 -16.45
CA ILE A 317 -12.25 -12.18 -16.77
C ILE A 317 -11.00 -11.29 -16.95
N GLU A 318 -11.17 -10.06 -17.45
CA GLU A 318 -10.13 -9.06 -17.64
C GLU A 318 -9.51 -8.56 -16.32
N LEU A 319 -10.20 -8.73 -15.19
CA LEU A 319 -9.71 -8.35 -13.87
C LEU A 319 -9.01 -9.50 -13.13
N MET A 320 -9.12 -10.75 -13.61
CA MET A 320 -8.76 -11.97 -12.87
C MET A 320 -7.27 -12.14 -12.54
N LYS A 321 -6.39 -11.21 -12.95
CA LYS A 321 -5.05 -11.06 -12.38
C LYS A 321 -5.06 -10.83 -10.86
N PHE A 322 -6.15 -10.25 -10.33
CA PHE A 322 -6.31 -9.99 -8.91
C PHE A 322 -6.67 -11.22 -8.07
N ASP A 323 -6.88 -12.40 -8.68
CA ASP A 323 -7.35 -13.60 -7.99
C ASP A 323 -6.27 -14.25 -7.09
N MET A 324 -5.07 -13.66 -7.10
CA MET A 324 -3.98 -13.88 -6.16
C MET A 324 -3.92 -12.84 -5.03
N GLY A 325 -4.93 -11.98 -4.87
CA GLY A 325 -4.96 -10.91 -3.87
C GLY A 325 -4.79 -11.40 -2.42
N GLY A 326 -5.21 -12.63 -2.12
CA GLY A 326 -4.96 -13.28 -0.83
C GLY A 326 -3.47 -13.55 -0.59
N SER A 327 -2.75 -14.06 -1.59
CA SER A 327 -1.29 -14.23 -1.53
C SER A 327 -0.55 -12.89 -1.49
N ALA A 328 -1.03 -11.87 -2.20
CA ALA A 328 -0.47 -10.53 -2.14
C ALA A 328 -0.59 -9.90 -0.74
N ALA A 329 -1.74 -10.05 -0.08
CA ALA A 329 -1.92 -9.62 1.31
C ALA A 329 -1.02 -10.42 2.27
N THR A 330 -0.88 -11.72 2.04
CA THR A 330 -0.03 -12.62 2.81
C THR A 330 1.45 -12.20 2.73
N PHE A 331 1.98 -11.92 1.55
CA PHE A 331 3.37 -11.48 1.39
C PHE A 331 3.59 -10.00 1.76
N GLY A 332 2.58 -9.14 1.59
CA GLY A 332 2.59 -7.79 2.14
C GLY A 332 2.74 -7.79 3.67
N ALA A 333 2.00 -8.67 4.35
CA ALA A 333 2.15 -8.89 5.79
C ALA A 333 3.54 -9.45 6.15
N ALA A 334 4.05 -10.43 5.39
CA ALA A 334 5.39 -10.98 5.59
C ALA A 334 6.48 -9.89 5.49
N LYS A 335 6.40 -9.03 4.46
CA LYS A 335 7.33 -7.91 4.25
C LYS A 335 7.32 -6.93 5.43
N ALA A 336 6.13 -6.53 5.89
CA ALA A 336 6.01 -5.65 7.05
C ALA A 336 6.55 -6.31 8.34
N ILE A 337 6.25 -7.60 8.55
CA ILE A 337 6.73 -8.37 9.72
C ILE A 337 8.26 -8.51 9.71
N GLY A 338 8.90 -8.69 8.55
CA GLY A 338 10.36 -8.73 8.44
C GLY A 338 11.05 -7.44 8.86
N GLN A 339 10.38 -6.30 8.66
CA GLN A 339 10.87 -4.98 9.07
C GLN A 339 10.57 -4.67 10.54
N ILE A 340 9.39 -5.06 11.02
CA ILE A 340 8.91 -4.78 12.39
C ILE A 340 9.56 -5.72 13.41
N LYS A 341 9.78 -6.98 13.02
CA LYS A 341 10.32 -8.06 13.87
C LYS A 341 9.57 -8.21 15.21
N PRO A 342 8.23 -8.44 15.17
CA PRO A 342 7.44 -8.57 16.38
C PRO A 342 7.91 -9.76 17.25
N PRO A 343 8.06 -9.57 18.58
CA PRO A 343 8.48 -10.64 19.47
C PRO A 343 7.34 -11.60 19.79
N GLY A 344 7.66 -12.80 20.27
CA GLY A 344 6.68 -13.72 20.84
C GLY A 344 5.82 -14.51 19.82
N VAL A 345 6.02 -14.32 18.52
CA VAL A 345 5.21 -14.94 17.47
C VAL A 345 6.05 -15.64 16.41
N GLU A 346 5.68 -16.87 16.04
CA GLU A 346 6.17 -17.56 14.83
C GLU A 346 5.05 -17.54 13.79
N VAL A 347 5.33 -17.06 12.58
CA VAL A 347 4.31 -16.87 11.54
C VAL A 347 4.66 -17.66 10.29
N HIS A 348 3.75 -18.51 9.85
CA HIS A 348 3.84 -19.29 8.63
C HIS A 348 2.97 -18.63 7.55
N PHE A 349 3.58 -18.22 6.44
CA PHE A 349 2.88 -17.68 5.28
C PHE A 349 2.86 -18.74 4.20
N ILE A 350 1.66 -19.19 3.82
CA ILE A 350 1.47 -20.33 2.93
C ILE A 350 0.66 -19.92 1.72
N VAL A 351 1.18 -20.19 0.53
CA VAL A 351 0.52 -19.86 -0.74
C VAL A 351 0.68 -21.04 -1.69
N ALA A 352 -0.45 -21.56 -2.19
CA ALA A 352 -0.46 -22.51 -3.30
C ALA A 352 -0.60 -21.71 -4.61
N ALA A 353 0.52 -21.39 -5.26
CA ALA A 353 0.54 -20.55 -6.45
C ALA A 353 0.34 -21.39 -7.72
N CYS A 354 -0.64 -21.03 -8.55
CA CYS A 354 -0.86 -21.64 -9.86
C CYS A 354 -1.69 -20.70 -10.77
N GLU A 355 -2.03 -21.16 -11.97
CA GLU A 355 -3.00 -20.52 -12.86
C GLU A 355 -4.11 -21.52 -13.18
N ASN A 356 -5.35 -21.04 -13.22
CA ASN A 356 -6.48 -21.81 -13.70
C ASN A 356 -6.73 -21.45 -15.16
N MET A 357 -6.32 -22.36 -16.06
CA MET A 357 -6.29 -22.15 -17.51
C MET A 357 -7.14 -23.19 -18.25
N ILE A 358 -7.22 -23.06 -19.58
CA ILE A 358 -7.84 -24.06 -20.47
C ILE A 358 -6.74 -24.67 -21.33
N SER A 359 -6.62 -25.99 -21.29
CA SER A 359 -5.75 -26.75 -22.20
C SER A 359 -6.20 -28.22 -22.26
N GLY A 360 -5.59 -29.00 -23.15
CA GLY A 360 -5.84 -30.45 -23.24
C GLY A 360 -5.45 -31.25 -22.00
N THR A 361 -4.69 -30.67 -21.07
CA THR A 361 -4.27 -31.29 -19.80
C THR A 361 -5.06 -30.75 -18.59
N GLY A 362 -6.00 -29.83 -18.80
CA GLY A 362 -6.77 -29.21 -17.73
C GLY A 362 -7.82 -30.13 -17.10
N MET A 363 -8.14 -29.87 -15.83
CA MET A 363 -9.27 -30.51 -15.15
C MET A 363 -10.59 -30.17 -15.85
N ARG A 364 -11.53 -31.13 -15.87
CA ARG A 364 -12.85 -31.00 -16.49
C ARG A 364 -13.96 -31.04 -15.45
N PRO A 365 -15.11 -30.40 -15.71
CA PRO A 365 -16.32 -30.65 -14.95
C PRO A 365 -16.66 -32.15 -14.95
N GLY A 366 -16.96 -32.71 -13.79
CA GLY A 366 -17.20 -34.13 -13.55
C GLY A 366 -15.95 -34.94 -13.19
N ASP A 367 -14.74 -34.37 -13.27
CA ASP A 367 -13.55 -35.07 -12.77
C ASP A 367 -13.65 -35.26 -11.24
N ILE A 368 -13.19 -36.41 -10.75
CA ILE A 368 -13.02 -36.66 -9.31
C ILE A 368 -11.54 -36.55 -8.98
N VAL A 369 -11.20 -35.61 -8.12
CA VAL A 369 -9.82 -35.37 -7.65
C VAL A 369 -9.66 -35.82 -6.20
N THR A 370 -8.45 -36.19 -5.79
CA THR A 370 -8.16 -36.58 -4.39
C THR A 370 -7.29 -35.51 -3.73
N ALA A 371 -7.74 -34.97 -2.60
CA ALA A 371 -7.00 -34.01 -1.78
C ALA A 371 -5.92 -34.70 -0.93
N SER A 372 -4.98 -33.92 -0.38
CA SER A 372 -3.85 -34.43 0.42
C SER A 372 -4.26 -35.17 1.70
N ASN A 373 -5.47 -34.93 2.19
CA ASN A 373 -6.05 -35.64 3.33
C ASN A 373 -6.82 -36.91 2.93
N GLY A 374 -6.75 -37.33 1.66
CA GLY A 374 -7.43 -38.53 1.15
C GLY A 374 -8.91 -38.33 0.80
N LYS A 375 -9.49 -37.14 1.01
CA LYS A 375 -10.87 -36.87 0.58
C LYS A 375 -10.95 -36.75 -0.93
N THR A 376 -11.94 -37.40 -1.53
CA THR A 376 -12.30 -37.21 -2.94
C THR A 376 -13.24 -36.03 -3.10
N ILE A 377 -13.11 -35.32 -4.23
CA ILE A 377 -13.87 -34.11 -4.55
C ILE A 377 -14.32 -34.24 -6.00
N GLU A 378 -15.63 -34.18 -6.24
CA GLU A 378 -16.19 -34.03 -7.58
C GLU A 378 -16.10 -32.56 -8.00
N VAL A 379 -15.50 -32.30 -9.17
CA VAL A 379 -15.37 -30.96 -9.74
C VAL A 379 -16.67 -30.61 -10.45
N GLY A 380 -17.43 -29.67 -9.90
CA GLY A 380 -18.73 -29.27 -10.45
C GLY A 380 -18.67 -28.47 -11.76
N PHE A 381 -19.84 -28.35 -12.39
CA PHE A 381 -20.10 -27.40 -13.46
C PHE A 381 -20.75 -26.13 -12.87
N LEU A 382 -20.20 -24.96 -13.18
CA LEU A 382 -20.77 -23.66 -12.82
C LEU A 382 -21.48 -23.11 -14.07
N LEU A 383 -22.82 -22.99 -13.99
CA LEU A 383 -23.67 -22.36 -14.99
C LEU A 383 -23.61 -20.83 -14.90
#